data_AF-A0A7C5CB62-F1
#
_entry.id   AF-A0A7C5CB62-F1
#
_cell.length_a   1.000
_cell.length_b   1.000
_cell.length_c   1.000
_cell.angle_alpha   90.00
_cell.angle_beta   90.00
_cell.angle_gamma   90.00
#
_symmetry.space_group_name_H-M   'P 1'
#
loop_
_entity.id
_entity.type
_entity.pdbx_description
1 polymer ?
#
loop_
_entity_poly.entity_id
_entity_poly.type
_entity_poly.pdbx_seq_one_letter_code
_entity_poly.pdbx_strand_id
1 'polypeptide(L)'
;MAQTNKRAWQRMLSGRRLDLLNPSPLDVELLDIAHGLARVSRWNGQTIGDYPFSVAQHSILVFEVLKATMPDAKPSDLLYALLHDGAEYVMGDIISPFKAAMGGNYREI
;
A
#
# COMPACT_ATOMS: atom_id res chain seq x y z
N MET A 1 21.92 -19.69 -22.28
CA MET A 1 22.19 -19.55 -20.84
C MET A 1 20.91 -19.06 -20.19
N ALA A 2 20.37 -19.80 -19.22
CA ALA A 2 19.15 -19.38 -18.51
C ALA A 2 19.50 -18.14 -17.68
N GLN A 3 18.91 -17.00 -18.03
CA GLN A 3 19.07 -15.77 -17.28
C GLN A 3 18.53 -16.05 -15.87
N THR A 4 19.42 -16.00 -14.86
CA THR A 4 19.04 -16.12 -13.45
C THR A 4 18.24 -14.87 -13.11
N ASN A 5 16.93 -14.93 -13.35
CA ASN A 5 16.02 -13.84 -13.07
C ASN A 5 16.03 -13.63 -11.55
N LYS A 6 16.66 -12.55 -11.09
CA LYS A 6 16.64 -12.17 -9.67
C LYS A 6 15.18 -12.12 -9.24
N ARG A 7 14.87 -12.70 -8.07
CA ARG A 7 13.51 -12.70 -7.54
C ARG A 7 13.02 -11.26 -7.45
N ALA A 8 12.12 -10.88 -8.35
CA ALA A 8 11.56 -9.56 -8.48
C ALA A 8 10.05 -9.58 -8.20
N TRP A 9 9.55 -10.57 -7.47
CA TRP A 9 8.12 -10.71 -7.17
C TRP A 9 7.85 -11.00 -5.69
N GLN A 10 6.74 -10.47 -5.18
CA GLN A 10 6.18 -10.81 -3.88
C GLN A 10 5.13 -11.92 -4.06
N ARG A 11 5.23 -12.99 -3.27
CA ARG A 11 4.20 -14.05 -3.19
C ARG A 11 3.17 -13.64 -2.13
N MET A 12 1.90 -13.77 -2.46
CA MET A 12 0.79 -13.52 -1.55
C MET A 12 0.27 -14.82 -0.93
N LEU A 13 -0.43 -14.73 0.20
CA LEU A 13 -1.02 -15.89 0.87
C LEU A 13 -2.15 -16.54 0.06
N SER A 14 -2.80 -15.79 -0.83
CA SER A 14 -3.74 -16.31 -1.82
C SER A 14 -3.10 -17.29 -2.83
N GLY A 15 -1.77 -17.38 -2.87
CA GLY A 15 -1.01 -18.14 -3.85
C GLY A 15 -0.60 -17.32 -5.07
N ARG A 16 -1.16 -16.12 -5.27
CA ARG A 16 -0.79 -15.19 -6.35
C ARG A 16 0.60 -14.59 -6.15
N ARG A 17 1.17 -14.01 -7.19
CA ARG A 17 2.41 -13.22 -7.10
C ARG A 17 2.25 -11.91 -7.86
N LEU A 18 2.88 -10.86 -7.34
CA LEU A 18 3.01 -9.60 -8.06
C LEU A 18 4.48 -9.37 -8.41
N ASP A 19 4.77 -9.12 -9.68
CA ASP A 19 6.08 -8.64 -10.13
C ASP A 19 6.25 -7.17 -9.72
N LEU A 20 7.36 -6.85 -9.06
CA LEU A 20 7.67 -5.55 -8.48
C LEU A 20 8.22 -4.57 -9.53
N LEU A 21 8.78 -5.07 -10.63
CA LEU A 21 9.37 -4.25 -11.68
C LEU A 21 8.43 -4.05 -12.86
N ASN A 22 7.44 -4.96 -13.01
CA ASN A 22 6.42 -4.89 -14.05
C ASN A 22 5.08 -5.43 -13.53
N PRO A 23 4.41 -4.71 -12.60
CA PRO A 23 3.18 -5.19 -11.98
C PRO A 23 2.03 -5.30 -12.99
N SER A 24 1.38 -6.47 -13.00
CA SER A 24 0.16 -6.70 -13.78
C SER A 24 -1.07 -6.36 -12.93
N PRO A 25 -2.02 -5.54 -13.43
CA PRO A 25 -3.28 -5.29 -12.73
C PRO A 25 -4.09 -6.57 -12.47
N LEU A 26 -3.92 -7.60 -13.32
CA LEU A 26 -4.60 -8.90 -13.16
C LEU A 26 -4.08 -9.71 -11.98
N ASP A 27 -2.93 -9.33 -11.40
CA ASP A 27 -2.32 -9.95 -10.24
C ASP A 27 -2.63 -9.24 -8.92
N VAL A 28 -3.40 -8.15 -8.97
CA VAL A 28 -3.80 -7.35 -7.80
C VAL A 28 -5.16 -7.82 -7.30
N GLU A 29 -5.21 -8.27 -6.04
CA GLU A 29 -6.44 -8.69 -5.38
C GLU A 29 -6.68 -7.88 -4.11
N LEU A 30 -7.92 -7.43 -3.89
CA LEU A 30 -8.28 -6.63 -2.72
C LEU A 30 -8.01 -7.34 -1.39
N LEU A 31 -8.18 -8.66 -1.34
CA LEU A 31 -7.92 -9.43 -0.12
C LEU A 31 -6.44 -9.48 0.24
N ASP A 32 -5.55 -9.53 -0.77
CA ASP A 32 -4.10 -9.50 -0.55
C ASP A 32 -3.66 -8.11 -0.08
N ILE A 33 -4.21 -7.05 -0.68
CA ILE A 33 -4.01 -5.66 -0.23
C ILE A 33 -4.46 -5.51 1.22
N ALA A 34 -5.70 -5.86 1.54
CA ALA A 34 -6.25 -5.72 2.89
C ALA A 34 -5.43 -6.50 3.93
N HIS A 35 -4.98 -7.71 3.59
CA HIS A 35 -4.16 -8.52 4.49
C HIS A 35 -2.81 -7.86 4.78
N GLY A 36 -2.13 -7.35 3.76
CA GLY A 36 -0.85 -6.67 3.89
C GLY A 36 -0.98 -5.36 4.67
N LEU A 37 -1.88 -4.47 4.23
CA LEU A 37 -2.08 -3.15 4.84
C LEU A 37 -2.51 -3.22 6.31
N ALA A 38 -3.23 -4.28 6.72
CA ALA A 38 -3.59 -4.50 8.12
C ALA A 38 -2.39 -4.79 9.04
N ARG A 39 -1.20 -5.05 8.47
CA ARG A 39 0.03 -5.43 9.20
C ARG A 39 1.18 -4.44 8.98
N VAL A 40 1.18 -3.68 7.88
CA VAL A 40 2.15 -2.61 7.67
C VAL A 40 1.89 -1.52 8.71
N SER A 41 2.89 -1.26 9.55
CA SER A 41 2.81 -0.28 10.64
C SER A 41 3.23 1.09 10.13
N ARG A 42 2.45 2.13 10.44
CA ARG A 42 2.84 3.52 10.20
C ARG A 42 3.76 4.04 11.30
N TRP A 43 4.36 5.20 11.06
CA TRP A 43 5.22 5.92 12.02
C TRP A 43 6.40 5.06 12.52
N ASN A 44 6.84 4.08 11.72
CA ASN A 44 7.82 3.07 12.13
C ASN A 44 7.48 2.40 13.47
N GLY A 45 6.19 2.25 13.79
CA GLY A 45 5.71 1.66 15.05
C GLY A 45 5.87 2.53 16.29
N GLN A 46 6.25 3.80 16.16
CA GLN A 46 6.29 4.76 17.27
C GLN A 46 4.87 5.24 17.62
N THR A 47 4.03 4.31 18.06
CA THR A 47 2.62 4.53 18.40
C THR A 47 2.33 4.04 19.82
N ILE A 48 1.39 4.69 20.49
CA ILE A 48 0.95 4.29 21.84
C ILE A 48 -0.18 3.27 21.71
N GLY A 49 -0.07 2.15 22.42
CA GLY A 49 -1.09 1.09 22.50
C GLY A 49 -0.50 -0.30 22.27
N ASP A 50 -1.34 -1.31 22.48
CA ASP A 50 -0.93 -2.73 22.37
C ASP A 50 -0.69 -3.18 20.92
N TYR A 51 -1.22 -2.43 19.95
CA TYR A 51 -1.14 -2.73 18.53
C TYR A 51 -0.64 -1.52 17.73
N PRO A 52 0.12 -1.75 16.64
CA PRO A 52 0.57 -0.66 15.79
C PRO A 52 -0.60 0.00 15.06
N PHE A 53 -0.47 1.30 14.78
CA PHE A 53 -1.38 1.98 13.86
C PHE A 53 -1.06 1.55 12.43
N SER A 54 -1.93 0.75 11.82
CA SER A 54 -1.65 0.14 10.52
C SER A 54 -2.02 1.05 9.33
N VAL A 55 -1.47 0.77 8.16
CA VAL A 55 -1.84 1.46 6.92
C VAL A 55 -3.32 1.25 6.60
N ALA A 56 -3.89 0.07 6.88
CA ALA A 56 -5.33 -0.16 6.71
C ALA A 56 -6.18 0.76 7.60
N GLN A 57 -5.80 0.95 8.86
CA GLN A 57 -6.51 1.88 9.76
C GLN A 57 -6.42 3.33 9.26
N HIS A 58 -5.25 3.73 8.76
CA HIS A 58 -5.05 5.02 8.11
C HIS A 58 -5.93 5.19 6.87
N SER A 59 -5.99 4.21 5.97
CA SER A 59 -6.85 4.26 4.78
C SER A 59 -8.32 4.46 5.12
N ILE A 60 -8.83 3.77 6.15
CA ILE A 60 -10.20 3.94 6.63
C ILE A 60 -10.39 5.35 7.22
N LEU A 61 -9.44 5.83 8.01
CA LEU A 61 -9.49 7.18 8.57
C LEU A 61 -9.56 8.26 7.46
N VAL A 62 -8.73 8.13 6.42
CA VAL A 62 -8.72 9.05 5.27
C VAL A 62 -10.06 9.00 4.52
N PHE A 63 -10.61 7.80 4.30
CA PHE A 63 -11.94 7.63 3.71
C PHE A 63 -13.04 8.34 4.53
N GLU A 64 -13.07 8.15 5.86
CA GLU A 64 -14.07 8.77 6.74
C GLU A 64 -13.92 10.30 6.78
N VAL A 65 -12.68 10.80 6.81
CA VAL A 65 -12.41 12.24 6.73
C VAL A 65 -12.89 12.82 5.38
N LEU A 66 -12.60 12.15 4.25
CA LEU A 66 -13.06 12.61 2.94
C LEU A 66 -14.59 12.66 2.88
N LYS A 67 -15.24 11.58 3.30
CA LYS A 67 -16.71 11.48 3.35
C LYS A 67 -17.35 12.57 4.22
N ALA A 68 -16.73 12.92 5.34
CA ALA A 68 -17.22 13.96 6.25
C ALA A 68 -16.97 15.40 5.74
N THR A 69 -15.87 15.61 5.02
CA THR A 69 -15.42 16.95 4.58
C THR A 69 -15.85 17.31 3.15
N MET A 70 -16.18 16.31 2.33
CA MET A 70 -16.63 16.48 0.96
C MET A 70 -17.92 15.68 0.71
N PRO A 71 -19.10 16.22 1.08
CA PRO A 71 -20.38 15.53 0.91
C PRO A 71 -20.70 15.12 -0.53
N ASP A 72 -20.18 15.87 -1.51
CA ASP A 72 -20.38 15.63 -2.95
C ASP A 72 -19.32 14.71 -3.57
N ALA A 73 -18.45 14.09 -2.75
CA ALA A 73 -17.44 13.15 -3.22
C ALA A 73 -18.11 11.98 -3.95
N LYS A 74 -17.62 11.68 -5.16
CA LYS A 74 -18.12 10.56 -5.96
C LYS A 74 -17.63 9.24 -5.35
N PRO A 75 -18.31 8.11 -5.65
CA PRO A 75 -17.81 6.80 -5.25
C PRO A 75 -16.37 6.51 -5.68
N SER A 76 -15.93 7.04 -6.82
CA SER A 76 -14.53 6.96 -7.28
C SER A 76 -13.55 7.69 -6.38
N ASP A 77 -13.93 8.84 -5.83
CA ASP A 77 -13.08 9.66 -4.97
C ASP A 77 -12.90 8.98 -3.61
N LEU A 78 -13.98 8.39 -3.10
CA LEU A 78 -13.98 7.57 -1.89
C LEU A 78 -13.14 6.29 -2.07
N LEU A 79 -13.26 5.63 -3.22
CA LEU A 79 -12.43 4.46 -3.53
C LEU A 79 -10.95 4.83 -3.64
N TYR A 80 -10.63 5.97 -4.26
CA TYR A 80 -9.27 6.49 -4.31
C TYR A 80 -8.74 6.76 -2.90
N ALA A 81 -9.50 7.43 -2.04
CA ALA A 81 -9.12 7.66 -0.65
C ALA A 81 -8.85 6.36 0.11
N LEU A 82 -9.62 5.30 -0.14
CA LEU A 82 -9.41 4.00 0.49
C LEU A 82 -8.15 3.29 -0.03
N LEU A 83 -7.83 3.44 -1.32
CA LEU A 83 -6.75 2.72 -2.00
C LEU A 83 -5.47 3.55 -2.25
N HIS A 84 -5.40 4.80 -1.78
CA HIS A 84 -4.30 5.71 -2.10
C HIS A 84 -2.91 5.17 -1.67
N ASP A 85 -2.85 4.51 -0.51
CA ASP A 85 -1.64 3.83 0.00
C ASP A 85 -1.66 2.32 -0.35
N GLY A 86 -2.47 1.90 -1.34
CA GLY A 86 -2.67 0.51 -1.73
C GLY A 86 -1.38 -0.22 -2.10
N ALA A 87 -0.41 0.47 -2.70
CA ALA A 87 0.88 -0.08 -3.09
C ALA A 87 1.77 -0.49 -1.88
N GLU A 88 1.49 0.03 -0.68
CA GLU A 88 2.30 -0.25 0.51
C GLU A 88 2.17 -1.71 1.00
N TYR A 89 1.18 -2.47 0.53
CA TYR A 89 1.09 -3.92 0.80
C TYR A 89 2.27 -4.72 0.18
N VAL A 90 2.98 -4.09 -0.75
CA VAL A 90 4.14 -4.63 -1.47
C VAL A 90 5.39 -3.81 -1.18
N MET A 91 5.30 -2.48 -1.22
CA MET A 91 6.44 -1.59 -1.04
C MET A 91 6.80 -1.32 0.44
N GLY A 92 5.84 -1.54 1.35
CA GLY A 92 5.92 -1.08 2.74
C GLY A 92 5.62 0.41 2.90
N ASP A 93 5.37 0.84 4.15
CA ASP A 93 5.27 2.25 4.51
C ASP A 93 6.67 2.85 4.62
N ILE A 94 6.85 4.01 3.99
CA ILE A 94 8.10 4.77 4.08
C ILE A 94 7.75 6.18 4.53
N ILE A 95 8.34 6.60 5.64
CA ILE A 95 8.08 7.93 6.21
C ILE A 95 8.40 9.04 5.20
N SER A 96 7.58 10.08 5.20
CA SER A 96 7.64 11.19 4.25
C SER A 96 9.04 11.81 4.08
N PRO A 97 9.86 11.99 5.14
CA PRO A 97 11.23 12.49 4.99
C PRO A 97 12.11 11.60 4.10
N PHE A 98 11.97 10.27 4.20
CA PHE A 98 12.70 9.35 3.31
C PHE A 98 12.11 9.34 1.91
N LYS A 99 10.79 9.39 1.72
CA LYS A 99 10.16 9.55 0.39
C LYS A 99 10.69 10.79 -0.34
N ALA A 100 11.00 11.88 0.38
CA ALA A 100 11.60 13.08 -0.20
C ALA A 100 13.09 12.90 -0.58
N ALA A 101 13.85 12.13 0.19
CA ALA A 101 15.27 11.84 -0.07
C ALA A 101 15.49 10.75 -1.13
N MET A 102 14.55 9.82 -1.27
CA MET A 102 14.57 8.79 -2.31
C MET A 102 14.18 9.41 -3.66
N GLY A 103 15.18 9.85 -4.43
CA GLY A 103 15.02 10.20 -5.83
C GLY A 103 15.02 8.97 -6.76
N GLY A 104 14.77 9.20 -8.05
CA GLY A 104 14.93 8.18 -9.10
C GLY A 104 13.84 7.09 -9.12
N ASN A 105 14.26 5.84 -9.37
CA ASN A 105 13.43 4.68 -9.69
C ASN A 105 12.32 4.36 -8.67
N TYR A 106 12.42 4.81 -7.41
CA TYR A 106 11.39 4.55 -6.40
C TYR A 106 10.05 5.23 -6.73
N ARG A 107 10.06 6.38 -7.42
CA ARG A 107 8.82 7.05 -7.85
C ARG A 107 8.23 6.46 -9.12
N GLU A 108 9.02 5.71 -9.88
CA GLU A 108 8.61 5.10 -11.15
C GLU A 108 8.04 3.68 -10.97
N ILE A 109 8.40 3.01 -9.87
CA ILE A 109 7.86 1.72 -9.39
C ILE A 109 6.60 1.99 -8.57
#